data_AF-A0A0E3ZI02-F1
#
_entry.id   AF-A0A0E3ZI02-F1
#
_cell.length_a   1.000
_cell.length_b   1.000
_cell.length_c   1.000
_cell.angle_alpha   90.00
_cell.angle_beta   90.00
_cell.angle_gamma   90.00
#
_symmetry.space_group_name_H-M   'P 1'
#
loop_
_entity.id
_entity.type
_entity.pdbx_description
1 polymer ?
#
loop_
_entity_poly.entity_id
_entity_poly.type
_entity_poly.pdbx_seq_one_letter_code
_entity_poly.pdbx_strand_id
1 'polypeptide(L)' 'MKSLKPTLRFVALVATPLCLVNSFIASYESADFLTQWINNFASSYLTTYPQAVVYVSLIKWFDSKRIV' A
#
# COMPACT_ATOMS: atom_id res chain seq x y z
N MET A 1 18.81 6.28 9.19
CA MET A 1 18.33 5.67 7.92
C MET A 1 18.12 4.14 7.94
N LYS A 2 18.72 3.35 8.85
CA LYS A 2 18.57 1.86 8.87
C LYS A 2 17.15 1.34 9.19
N SER A 3 16.27 2.16 9.79
CA SER A 3 14.89 1.79 10.20
C SER A 3 13.82 1.92 9.10
N LEU A 4 14.08 2.63 8.00
CA LEU A 4 13.10 2.85 6.93
C LEU A 4 12.91 1.62 6.01
N LYS A 5 13.98 0.86 5.77
CA LYS A 5 13.93 -0.38 4.97
C LYS A 5 12.93 -1.42 5.48
N PRO A 6 12.92 -1.78 6.78
CA PRO A 6 11.93 -2.73 7.30
C PRO A 6 10.49 -2.18 7.25
N THR A 7 10.30 -0.88 7.48
CA THR A 7 8.98 -0.25 7.35
C THR A 7 8.46 -0.28 5.91
N LEU A 8 9.30 0.07 4.92
CA LEU A 8 8.93 -0.03 3.50
C LEU A 8 8.55 -1.46 3.12
N ARG A 9 9.34 -2.45 3.57
CA ARG A 9 9.07 -3.87 3.34
C ARG A 9 7.74 -4.32 3.97
N PHE A 10 7.46 -3.86 5.18
CA PHE A 10 6.19 -4.15 5.85
C PHE A 10 5.00 -3.54 5.11
N VAL A 11 5.10 -2.27 4.73
CA VAL A 11 4.07 -1.58 3.94
C VAL A 11 3.87 -2.28 2.60
N ALA A 12 4.93 -2.67 1.90
CA ALA A 12 4.83 -3.44 0.67
C ALA A 12 4.14 -4.80 0.91
N LEU A 13 4.51 -5.53 1.96
CA LEU A 13 3.92 -6.84 2.31
C LEU A 13 2.43 -6.76 2.63
N VAL A 14 1.96 -5.66 3.21
CA VAL A 14 0.54 -5.46 3.53
C VAL A 14 -0.23 -4.88 2.33
N ALA A 15 0.32 -3.85 1.67
CA ALA A 15 -0.35 -3.18 0.57
C ALA A 15 -0.51 -4.09 -0.66
N THR A 16 0.46 -4.97 -0.94
CA THR A 16 0.41 -5.86 -2.10
C THR A 16 -0.80 -6.81 -2.07
N PRO A 17 -1.01 -7.67 -1.06
CA PRO A 17 -2.17 -8.55 -1.01
C PRO A 17 -3.49 -7.78 -0.93
N LEU A 18 -3.52 -6.65 -0.22
CA LEU A 18 -4.73 -5.83 -0.10
C LEU A 18 -5.15 -5.24 -1.44
N CYS A 19 -4.21 -4.65 -2.20
CA CYS A 19 -4.47 -4.13 -3.53
C CYS A 19 -4.79 -5.25 -4.53
N LEU A 20 -4.17 -6.42 -4.38
CA LEU A 20 -4.37 -7.57 -5.27
C LEU A 20 -5.78 -8.16 -5.10
N VAL A 21 -6.25 -8.35 -3.85
CA VAL A 21 -7.63 -8.78 -3.57
C VAL A 21 -8.64 -7.71 -3.98
N ASN A 22 -8.37 -6.44 -3.68
CA ASN A 22 -9.29 -5.35 -4.00
C ASN A 22 -9.49 -5.19 -5.52
N SER A 23 -8.38 -5.21 -6.27
CA SER A 23 -8.43 -5.17 -7.74
C SER A 23 -9.09 -6.42 -8.33
N PHE A 24 -8.89 -7.59 -7.72
CA PHE A 24 -9.50 -8.85 -8.16
C PHE A 24 -11.02 -8.81 -8.03
N ILE A 25 -11.54 -8.38 -6.87
CA ILE A 25 -12.98 -8.21 -6.63
C ILE A 25 -13.58 -7.19 -7.60
N ALA A 26 -12.90 -6.05 -7.80
CA ALA A 26 -13.39 -4.98 -8.66
C ALA A 26 -13.45 -5.35 -10.15
N SER A 27 -12.63 -6.31 -10.59
CA SER A 27 -12.48 -6.64 -12.01
C SER A 27 -13.17 -7.96 -12.40
N TYR A 28 -13.70 -8.72 -11.44
CA TYR A 28 -14.25 -10.08 -11.64
C TYR A 28 -15.34 -10.18 -12.72
N GLU A 29 -16.17 -9.15 -12.89
CA GLU A 29 -17.25 -9.16 -13.89
C GLU A 29 -16.86 -8.55 -15.26
N SER A 30 -15.60 -8.14 -15.43
CA SER A 30 -15.18 -7.44 -16.65
C SER A 30 -14.77 -8.39 -17.78
N ALA A 31 -15.15 -8.04 -19.02
CA ALA A 31 -14.82 -8.80 -20.22
C ALA A 31 -13.29 -8.91 -20.48
N ASP A 32 -12.55 -7.84 -20.14
CA ASP A 32 -11.09 -7.77 -20.18
C ASP A 32 -10.50 -7.84 -18.76
N PHE A 33 -10.88 -8.89 -18.02
CA PHE A 33 -10.49 -9.14 -16.63
C PHE A 33 -9.02 -8.82 -16.35
N LEU A 34 -8.11 -9.37 -17.16
CA LEU A 34 -6.68 -9.31 -16.87
C LEU A 34 -6.12 -7.88 -17.03
N THR A 35 -6.57 -7.15 -18.05
CA THR A 35 -6.14 -5.76 -18.32
C THR A 35 -6.70 -4.80 -17.27
N GLN A 36 -7.98 -4.91 -16.93
CA GLN A 36 -8.59 -4.07 -15.89
C GLN A 36 -8.02 -4.40 -14.51
N TRP A 37 -7.79 -5.67 -14.21
CA TRP A 37 -7.21 -6.11 -12.96
C TRP A 37 -5.82 -5.53 -12.74
N ILE A 38 -4.93 -5.59 -13.75
CA ILE A 38 -3.58 -5.01 -13.66
C ILE A 38 -3.62 -3.49 -13.52
N ASN A 39 -4.48 -2.79 -14.27
CA ASN A 39 -4.62 -1.34 -14.15
C ASN A 39 -5.16 -0.91 -12.78
N ASN A 40 -6.16 -1.62 -12.27
CA ASN A 40 -6.75 -1.36 -10.94
C ASN A 40 -5.76 -1.69 -9.83
N PHE A 41 -4.99 -2.78 -9.97
CA PHE A 41 -3.92 -3.13 -9.05
C PHE A 41 -2.83 -2.05 -9.05
N ALA A 42 -2.32 -1.68 -10.22
CA ALA A 42 -1.23 -0.71 -10.35
C ALA A 42 -1.63 0.67 -9.79
N SER A 43 -2.82 1.17 -10.14
CA SER A 43 -3.32 2.45 -9.63
C SER A 43 -3.57 2.43 -8.11
N SER A 44 -4.16 1.36 -7.59
CA SER A 44 -4.37 1.20 -6.15
C SER A 44 -3.05 1.07 -5.39
N TYR A 45 -2.09 0.34 -5.95
CA TYR A 45 -0.78 0.16 -5.34
C TYR A 45 0.02 1.46 -5.34
N LEU A 46 -0.01 2.20 -6.45
CA LEU A 46 0.71 3.48 -6.61
C LEU A 46 0.20 4.55 -5.65
N THR A 47 -1.07 4.51 -5.25
CA THR A 47 -1.66 5.44 -4.28
C THR A 47 -1.50 4.96 -2.84
N THR A 48 -1.80 3.69 -2.57
CA THR A 48 -1.77 3.09 -1.21
C THR A 48 -0.35 3.04 -0.65
N TYR A 49 0.64 2.75 -1.48
CA TYR A 49 2.03 2.62 -1.06
C TYR A 49 2.62 3.95 -0.50
N PRO A 50 2.64 5.07 -1.24
CA PRO A 50 3.13 6.34 -0.70
C PRO A 50 2.29 6.83 0.47
N GLN A 51 0.96 6.63 0.42
CA GLN A 51 0.07 6.98 1.52
C GLN A 51 0.46 6.25 2.82
N ALA A 52 0.66 4.94 2.77
CA ALA A 52 1.07 4.16 3.93
C ALA A 52 2.48 4.52 4.43
N VAL A 53 3.42 4.85 3.55
CA VAL A 53 4.75 5.36 3.95
C VAL A 53 4.63 6.67 4.73
N VAL A 54 3.79 7.61 4.26
CA VAL A 54 3.53 8.88 4.96
C VAL A 54 2.87 8.63 6.31
N TYR A 55 1.83 7.79 6.39
CA TYR A 55 1.18 7.46 7.66
C TYR A 55 2.14 6.87 8.69
N VAL A 56 2.95 5.88 8.31
CA VAL A 56 3.90 5.28 9.26
C VAL A 56 4.99 6.28 9.67
N SER A 57 5.39 7.18 8.76
CA SER A 57 6.36 8.23 9.07
C SER A 57 5.79 9.26 10.05
N LEU A 58 4.53 9.68 9.87
CA LEU A 58 3.81 10.57 10.78
C LEU A 58 3.58 9.92 12.15
N ILE A 59 3.18 8.65 12.20
CA ILE A 59 2.99 7.91 13.45
C ILE A 59 4.32 7.81 14.22
N LYS A 60 5.42 7.44 13.56
CA LYS A 60 6.75 7.42 14.19
C LYS A 60 7.16 8.80 14.72
N TRP A 61 6.85 9.86 13.99
CA TRP A 61 7.14 11.22 14.42
C TRP A 61 6.31 11.63 15.65
N PHE A 62 5.02 11.29 15.66
CA PHE A 62 4.13 11.53 16.81
C PHE A 62 4.57 10.76 18.05
N ASP A 63 4.91 9.48 17.90
CA ASP A 63 5.38 8.64 19.00
C ASP A 63 6.69 9.17 19.59
N SER A 64 7.62 9.62 18.73
CA SER A 64 8.86 10.27 19.16
C SER A 64 8.64 11.59 19.91
N LYS A 65 7.56 12.32 19.64
CA LYS A 65 7.19 13.54 20.38
C LYS A 65 6.44 13.26 21.67
N ARG A 66 5.85 12.08 21.84
CA ARG A 66 5.09 11.71 23.03
C ARG A 66 5.97 11.29 24.22
N ILE A 67 7.25 11.02 23.96
CA ILE A 67 8.26 10.62 24.95
C ILE A 67 9.10 11.82 25.44
N VAL A 68 8.84 13.04 24.93
CA VAL A 68 9.43 14.30 25.43
C VAL A 68 8.43 15.03 26.32
#